data_AF-K1ZPW7-F1
#
_entry.id   AF-K1ZPW7-F1
#
_cell.length_a   1.000
_cell.length_b   1.000
_cell.length_c   1.000
_cell.angle_alpha   90.00
_cell.angle_beta   90.00
_cell.angle_gamma   90.00
#
_symmetry.space_group_name_H-M   'P 1'
#
loop_
_entity.id
_entity.type
_entity.pdbx_description
1 polymer ?
#
loop_
_entity_poly.entity_id
_entity_poly.type
_entity_poly.pdbx_seq_one_letter_code
_entity_poly.pdbx_strand_id
1 'polypeptide(L)'
;MFYSGSAVPLSAFFNRQNELAWLLLRRDQLLKKAGQPTALLGMRKSGKTSLLYKFLTNVQGPQIVTLSFSVPFNPTFQVFSNFLYKCLSFFLAEERISFSPDDEQMDVVMGRVMEIPLSTKRKQMLLQGLQLYRQMQRQFRTEHIEAVLEFPATYVKVCKKKAIIVWDEFQNLLDVSKDGKVSAGGDLLGRFREIWQRHDHIMYIVCGSEIHVMHAILNDESSPFFSHFQQLKIGPFSEEHITELLQTNGRQAGVVFSDAVCKQYFQTFGGIPFYAQVIGDALVRLKIKKIAWRDVLYVVQQELWHQEGRLYLYFLNTFDKICANSGLKRAVLIALSKKHMTVSELALVIQSSTGSVSNALPDLNVLISENEGRYYIQDPAFSLWLMAYDGAAMILSPYLKGNEAEIKVASDLAQYGIHSYFSRGSRSAIDLLIEKNGKRAAVQVKKHSLPAYLKKSEWQRLCGESVSWRMPPVIAVVDDQAVYYFDATKQKNFSVKGLLLQSARALENILLVLK
;
A
#
# COMPACT_ATOMS: atom_id res chain seq x y z
N MET A 1 14.29 -13.84 0.10
CA MET A 1 13.17 -13.97 1.04
C MET A 1 12.22 -12.81 0.79
N PHE A 2 10.94 -12.98 1.09
CA PHE A 2 9.97 -11.89 0.92
C PHE A 2 9.97 -10.95 2.15
N TYR A 3 9.80 -9.65 1.92
CA TYR A 3 9.81 -8.60 2.94
C TYR A 3 8.56 -7.76 2.82
N SER A 4 7.59 -8.03 3.70
CA SER A 4 6.31 -7.34 3.66
C SER A 4 6.28 -6.13 4.62
N GLY A 5 7.07 -6.11 5.70
CA GLY A 5 7.01 -5.20 6.86
C GLY A 5 7.28 -3.70 6.63
N SER A 6 8.31 -3.36 5.86
CA SER A 6 8.90 -2.01 5.76
C SER A 6 9.56 -1.78 4.40
N ALA A 7 10.32 -0.70 4.23
CA ALA A 7 11.31 -0.65 3.16
C ALA A 7 12.18 -1.91 3.20
N VAL A 8 12.45 -2.47 2.02
CA VAL A 8 13.16 -3.73 1.88
C VAL A 8 14.62 -3.49 2.29
N PRO A 9 15.25 -4.37 3.10
CA PRO A 9 16.65 -4.19 3.47
C PRO A 9 17.55 -4.21 2.23
N LEU A 10 18.74 -3.61 2.34
CA LEU A 10 19.68 -3.48 1.22
C LEU A 10 20.06 -4.82 0.59
N SER A 11 20.09 -5.89 1.38
CA SER A 11 20.36 -7.27 0.95
C SER A 11 19.25 -7.88 0.10
N ALA A 12 18.04 -7.33 0.17
CA ALA A 12 16.88 -7.79 -0.59
C ALA A 12 16.36 -6.73 -1.57
N PHE A 13 17.07 -5.61 -1.72
CA PHE A 13 16.79 -4.64 -2.77
C PHE A 13 16.87 -5.31 -4.14
N PHE A 14 15.82 -5.14 -4.93
CA PHE A 14 15.63 -5.85 -6.18
C PHE A 14 15.49 -4.86 -7.35
N ASN A 15 16.23 -5.13 -8.43
CA ASN A 15 16.20 -4.38 -9.69
C ASN A 15 16.54 -2.87 -9.51
N ARG A 16 15.84 -1.98 -10.22
CA ARG A 16 15.99 -0.51 -10.23
C ARG A 16 17.40 -0.02 -10.58
N GLN A 17 18.13 -0.78 -11.39
CA GLN A 17 19.53 -0.48 -11.72
C GLN A 17 19.65 0.82 -12.53
N ASN A 18 18.73 1.04 -13.48
CA ASN A 18 18.71 2.25 -14.30
C ASN A 18 18.39 3.49 -13.46
N GLU A 19 17.39 3.40 -12.58
CA GLU A 19 17.01 4.47 -11.66
C GLU A 19 18.13 4.79 -10.67
N LEU A 20 18.82 3.77 -10.15
CA LEU A 20 19.98 3.95 -9.27
C LEU A 20 21.17 4.58 -10.01
N ALA A 21 21.48 4.10 -11.22
CA ALA A 21 22.54 4.67 -12.05
C ALA A 21 22.27 6.15 -12.38
N TRP A 22 21.00 6.48 -12.66
CA TRP A 22 20.56 7.85 -12.85
C TRP A 22 20.84 8.71 -11.62
N LEU A 23 20.50 8.26 -10.41
CA LEU A 23 20.77 8.98 -9.16
C LEU A 23 22.27 9.14 -8.88
N LEU A 24 23.07 8.10 -9.16
CA LEU A 24 24.52 8.14 -9.00
C LEU A 24 25.17 9.18 -9.93
N LEU A 25 24.68 9.33 -11.15
CA LEU A 25 25.13 10.38 -12.07
C LEU A 25 24.88 11.79 -11.50
N ARG A 26 23.77 12.00 -10.79
CA ARG A 26 23.45 13.31 -10.16
C ARG A 26 24.33 13.55 -8.93
N ARG A 27 24.65 12.50 -8.16
CA ARG A 27 25.68 12.57 -7.12
C ARG A 27 27.04 12.99 -7.69
N ASP A 28 27.43 12.46 -8.85
CA ASP A 28 28.69 12.86 -9.49
C ASP A 28 28.69 14.33 -9.93
N GLN A 29 27.54 14.86 -10.36
CA GLN A 29 27.37 16.29 -10.65
C GLN A 29 27.48 17.16 -9.39
N LEU A 30 26.92 16.73 -8.26
CA LEU A 30 27.08 17.41 -6.96
C LEU A 30 28.56 17.56 -6.57
N LEU A 31 29.36 16.51 -6.77
CA LEU A 31 30.81 16.55 -6.48
C LEU A 31 31.54 17.58 -7.36
N LYS A 32 31.05 17.83 -8.58
CA LYS A 32 31.56 18.85 -9.51
C LYS A 32 30.97 20.25 -9.28
N LYS A 33 30.29 20.49 -8.14
CA LYS A 33 29.56 21.75 -7.84
C LYS A 33 28.44 22.09 -8.83
N ALA A 34 27.91 21.09 -9.52
CA ALA A 34 26.77 21.21 -10.42
C ALA A 34 25.57 20.39 -9.89
N GLY A 35 25.41 20.33 -8.57
CA GLY A 35 24.32 19.58 -7.94
C GLY A 35 22.98 20.15 -8.37
N GLN A 36 22.12 19.31 -8.95
CA GLN A 36 20.79 19.71 -9.39
C GLN A 36 19.73 19.14 -8.45
N PRO A 37 18.76 19.96 -7.99
CA PRO A 37 17.59 19.48 -7.31
C PRO A 37 16.92 18.35 -8.11
N THR A 38 16.54 17.28 -7.43
CA THR A 38 15.99 16.07 -8.04
C THR A 38 14.62 15.74 -7.44
N ALA A 39 13.69 15.26 -8.27
CA ALA A 39 12.37 14.82 -7.84
C ALA A 39 12.12 13.36 -8.24
N LEU A 40 11.66 12.52 -7.31
CA LEU A 40 11.21 11.15 -7.59
C LEU A 40 9.69 11.07 -7.51
N LEU A 41 9.08 10.71 -8.62
CA LEU A 41 7.63 10.62 -8.77
C LEU A 41 7.23 9.16 -8.94
N GLY A 42 6.20 8.70 -8.25
CA GLY A 42 5.70 7.35 -8.50
C GLY A 42 4.63 6.96 -7.50
N MET A 43 3.90 5.89 -7.83
CA MET A 43 2.79 5.43 -7.01
C MET A 43 3.23 5.07 -5.59
N ARG A 44 2.28 5.10 -4.65
CA ARG A 44 2.51 4.57 -3.31
C ARG A 44 2.96 3.11 -3.43
N LYS A 45 3.93 2.71 -2.60
CA LYS A 45 4.49 1.34 -2.59
C LYS A 45 5.21 0.87 -3.88
N SER A 46 5.56 1.77 -4.81
CA SER A 46 6.36 1.44 -6.01
C SER A 46 7.86 1.16 -5.73
N GLY A 47 8.34 1.45 -4.52
CA GLY A 47 9.72 1.23 -4.09
C GLY A 47 10.60 2.48 -4.00
N LYS A 48 10.03 3.68 -4.06
CA LYS A 48 10.77 4.96 -3.94
C LYS A 48 11.67 5.03 -2.70
N THR A 49 11.12 4.84 -1.51
CA THR A 49 11.86 4.89 -0.25
C THR A 49 12.96 3.81 -0.19
N SER A 50 12.71 2.60 -0.73
CA SER A 50 13.74 1.55 -0.82
C SER A 50 14.88 1.93 -1.77
N LEU A 51 14.57 2.54 -2.92
CA LEU A 51 15.56 3.05 -3.87
C LEU A 51 16.41 4.15 -3.25
N LEU A 52 15.79 5.11 -2.57
CA LEU A 52 16.49 6.18 -1.86
C LEU A 52 17.37 5.61 -0.76
N TYR A 53 16.86 4.69 0.04
CA TYR A 53 17.67 4.06 1.09
C TYR A 53 18.91 3.38 0.50
N LYS A 54 18.75 2.61 -0.59
CA LYS A 54 19.87 2.00 -1.32
C LYS A 54 20.85 3.04 -1.85
N PHE A 55 20.35 4.09 -2.48
CA PHE A 55 21.15 5.17 -3.01
C PHE A 55 21.94 5.90 -1.92
N LEU A 56 21.27 6.34 -0.85
CA LEU A 56 21.88 7.06 0.27
C LEU A 56 22.97 6.21 0.95
N THR A 57 22.73 4.93 1.19
CA THR A 57 23.77 4.06 1.76
C THR A 57 24.98 3.90 0.83
N ASN A 58 24.77 3.84 -0.49
CA ASN A 58 25.88 3.73 -1.45
C ASN A 58 26.74 5.00 -1.54
N VAL A 59 26.17 6.17 -1.23
CA VAL A 59 26.86 7.47 -1.40
C VAL A 59 27.34 8.08 -0.10
N GLN A 60 26.80 7.65 1.05
CA GLN A 60 27.23 8.11 2.36
C GLN A 60 28.71 7.80 2.57
N GLY A 61 29.47 8.80 3.04
CA GLY A 61 30.89 8.62 3.30
C GLY A 61 31.56 9.91 3.80
N PRO A 62 32.90 9.93 3.86
CA PRO A 62 33.65 11.07 4.41
C PRO A 62 33.36 12.41 3.72
N GLN A 63 33.05 12.38 2.42
CA GLN A 63 32.82 13.57 1.60
C GLN A 63 31.35 13.99 1.49
N ILE A 64 30.41 13.06 1.70
CA ILE A 64 28.97 13.28 1.48
C ILE A 64 28.18 12.87 2.71
N VAL A 65 27.47 13.84 3.29
CA VAL A 65 26.44 13.61 4.30
C VAL A 65 25.12 13.26 3.63
N THR A 66 24.41 12.25 4.13
CA THR A 66 23.08 11.87 3.65
C THR A 66 22.06 12.02 4.76
N LEU A 67 21.04 12.85 4.53
CA LEU A 67 19.91 13.04 5.45
C LEU A 67 18.61 12.69 4.72
N SER A 68 17.71 12.02 5.42
CA SER A 68 16.36 11.73 4.93
C SER A 68 15.34 12.11 5.98
N PHE A 69 14.33 12.86 5.56
CA PHE A 69 13.23 13.35 6.37
C PHE A 69 11.91 13.06 5.65
N SER A 70 10.99 12.39 6.34
CA SER A 70 9.64 12.14 5.81
C SER A 70 8.70 13.18 6.39
N VAL A 71 7.99 13.89 5.52
CA VAL A 71 6.97 14.86 5.92
C VAL A 71 5.73 14.07 6.36
N PRO A 72 5.25 14.22 7.60
CA PRO A 72 4.08 13.50 8.06
C PRO A 72 2.83 13.97 7.31
N PHE A 73 1.79 13.15 7.32
CA PHE A 73 0.47 13.53 6.81
C PHE A 73 -0.17 14.58 7.74
N ASN A 74 -0.93 15.53 7.19
CA ASN A 74 -1.45 16.70 7.92
C ASN A 74 -0.39 17.36 8.81
N PRO A 75 0.76 17.76 8.25
CA PRO A 75 1.83 18.36 9.02
C PRO A 75 1.40 19.72 9.59
N THR A 76 1.74 19.96 10.85
CA THR A 76 1.72 21.31 11.43
C THR A 76 3.09 21.97 11.26
N PHE A 77 3.22 23.24 11.66
CA PHE A 77 4.51 23.92 11.71
C PHE A 77 5.60 23.19 12.52
N GLN A 78 5.23 22.25 13.40
CA GLN A 78 6.18 21.40 14.12
C GLN A 78 7.05 20.54 13.18
N VAL A 79 6.64 20.36 11.91
CA VAL A 79 7.45 19.67 10.90
C VAL A 79 8.87 20.26 10.77
N PHE A 80 9.02 21.59 10.91
CA PHE A 80 10.32 22.25 10.85
C PHE A 80 11.17 21.97 12.09
N SER A 81 10.54 21.96 13.27
CA SER A 81 11.21 21.55 14.51
C SER A 81 11.70 20.11 14.41
N ASN A 82 10.89 19.22 13.84
CA ASN A 82 11.22 17.80 13.63
C ASN A 82 12.35 17.63 12.61
N PHE A 83 12.37 18.45 11.55
CA PHE A 83 13.46 18.46 10.58
C PHE A 83 14.78 18.92 11.23
N LEU A 84 14.75 20.03 12.00
CA LEU A 84 15.92 20.52 12.72
C LEU A 84 16.43 19.48 13.72
N TYR A 85 15.53 18.85 14.48
CA TYR A 85 15.86 17.74 15.37
C TYR A 85 16.58 16.63 14.60
N LYS A 86 16.06 16.20 13.45
CA LYS A 86 16.66 15.15 12.62
C LYS A 86 18.08 15.53 12.17
N CYS A 87 18.31 16.78 11.77
CA CYS A 87 19.63 17.29 11.42
C CYS A 87 20.58 17.28 12.63
N LEU A 88 20.15 17.83 13.77
CA LEU A 88 20.94 17.88 15.01
C LEU A 88 21.29 16.48 15.51
N SER A 89 20.34 15.57 15.61
CA SER A 89 20.58 14.20 16.03
C SER A 89 21.59 13.50 15.12
N PHE A 90 21.53 13.73 13.80
CA PHE A 90 22.51 13.17 12.88
C PHE A 90 23.91 13.74 13.12
N PHE A 91 24.07 15.07 13.17
CA PHE A 91 25.37 15.71 13.33
C PHE A 91 25.99 15.45 14.70
N LEU A 92 25.18 15.39 15.76
CA LEU A 92 25.64 15.03 17.10
C LEU A 92 26.03 13.55 17.19
N ALA A 93 25.30 12.66 16.51
CA ALA A 93 25.64 11.25 16.45
C ALA A 93 26.97 10.97 15.72
N GLU A 94 27.33 11.76 14.68
CA GLU A 94 28.68 11.69 14.07
C GLU A 94 29.79 11.90 15.13
N GLU A 95 29.50 12.69 16.16
CA GLU A 95 30.39 13.00 17.28
C GLU A 95 30.13 12.15 18.53
N ARG A 96 29.36 11.06 18.39
CA ARG A 96 28.97 10.13 19.47
C ARG A 96 28.18 10.79 20.61
N ILE A 97 27.48 11.88 20.32
CA ILE A 97 26.56 12.54 21.25
C ILE A 97 25.14 12.12 20.89
N SER A 98 24.47 11.44 21.82
CA SER A 98 23.03 11.18 21.72
C SER A 98 22.25 12.47 22.02
N PHE A 99 21.22 12.73 21.21
CA PHE A 99 20.33 13.87 21.39
C PHE A 99 18.89 13.37 21.47
N SER A 100 18.28 13.54 22.64
CA SER A 100 16.85 13.32 22.90
C SER A 100 16.12 14.66 22.87
N PRO A 101 14.85 14.72 22.42
CA PRO A 101 14.05 15.95 22.42
C PRO A 101 13.64 16.42 23.83
N ASP A 102 14.05 15.73 24.90
CA ASP A 102 13.74 16.10 26.29
C ASP A 102 14.50 17.36 26.74
N ASP A 103 13.76 18.39 27.17
CA ASP A 103 14.31 19.71 27.50
C ASP A 103 15.36 19.68 28.64
N GLU A 104 15.21 18.80 29.63
CA GLU A 104 16.14 18.67 30.76
C GLU A 104 17.54 18.21 30.34
N GLN A 105 17.65 17.46 29.23
CA GLN A 105 18.93 16.95 28.74
C GLN A 105 19.68 17.95 27.84
N MET A 106 19.03 19.04 27.46
CA MET A 106 19.57 19.95 26.46
C MET A 106 20.81 20.71 26.95
N ASP A 107 20.87 21.11 28.23
CA ASP A 107 22.08 21.74 28.79
C ASP A 107 23.24 20.73 28.90
N VAL A 108 22.94 19.46 29.19
CA VAL A 108 23.94 18.37 29.17
C VAL A 108 24.50 18.17 27.77
N VAL A 109 23.64 18.16 26.75
CA VAL A 109 24.06 18.03 25.35
C VAL A 109 24.92 19.23 24.93
N MET A 110 24.51 20.45 25.28
CA MET A 110 25.30 21.66 25.00
C MET A 110 26.67 21.64 25.72
N GLY A 111 26.73 21.18 26.97
CA GLY A 111 27.99 20.97 27.70
C GLY A 111 28.92 19.98 26.98
N ARG A 112 28.40 18.83 26.55
CA ARG A 112 29.17 17.84 25.77
C ARG A 112 29.70 18.41 24.46
N VAL A 113 28.93 19.24 23.76
CA VAL A 113 29.37 19.93 22.54
C VAL A 113 30.56 20.88 22.80
N MET A 114 30.64 21.46 23.99
CA MET A 114 31.78 22.30 24.38
C MET A 114 33.05 21.48 24.63
N GLU A 115 32.91 20.25 25.12
CA GLU A 115 34.02 19.36 25.49
C GLU A 115 34.65 18.61 24.30
N ILE A 116 33.87 18.32 23.24
CA ILE A 116 34.38 17.57 22.08
C ILE A 116 35.50 18.33 21.33
N PRO A 117 36.47 17.63 20.71
CA PRO A 117 37.60 18.26 20.01
C PRO A 117 37.21 18.75 18.59
N LEU A 118 36.18 19.58 18.50
CA LEU A 118 35.75 20.24 17.26
C LEU A 118 36.33 21.63 17.10
N SER A 119 36.40 22.13 15.86
CA SER A 119 36.71 23.53 15.61
C SER A 119 35.66 24.45 16.26
N THR A 120 36.09 25.63 16.70
CA THR A 120 35.21 26.62 17.36
C THR A 120 33.96 26.91 16.53
N LYS A 121 34.12 27.04 15.20
CA LYS A 121 33.00 27.27 14.29
C LYS A 121 31.99 26.12 14.30
N ARG A 122 32.44 24.86 14.29
CA ARG A 122 31.54 23.69 14.36
C ARG A 122 30.77 23.63 15.67
N LYS A 123 31.45 23.91 16.80
CA LYS A 123 30.80 23.98 18.13
C LYS A 123 29.72 25.06 18.16
N GLN A 124 30.07 26.28 17.75
CA GLN A 124 29.14 27.41 17.73
C GLN A 124 27.89 27.10 16.90
N MET A 125 28.06 26.46 15.75
CA MET A 125 26.94 26.06 14.91
C MET A 125 26.02 25.02 15.58
N LEU A 126 26.57 23.97 16.19
CA LEU A 126 25.76 22.98 16.91
C LEU A 126 24.98 23.63 18.06
N LEU A 127 25.62 24.51 18.84
CA LEU A 127 24.99 25.23 19.94
C LEU A 127 23.88 26.16 19.43
N GLN A 128 24.10 26.89 18.34
CA GLN A 128 23.07 27.72 17.72
C GLN A 128 21.87 26.89 17.26
N GLY A 129 22.11 25.72 16.66
CA GLY A 129 21.04 24.81 16.26
C GLY A 129 20.24 24.27 17.46
N LEU A 130 20.92 23.88 18.55
CA LEU A 130 20.28 23.43 19.79
C LEU A 130 19.44 24.55 20.44
N GLN A 131 19.97 25.78 20.45
CA GLN A 131 19.24 26.96 20.94
C GLN A 131 18.01 27.27 20.07
N LEU A 132 18.13 27.22 18.75
CA LEU A 132 17.02 27.40 17.82
C LEU A 132 15.94 26.33 18.06
N TYR A 133 16.34 25.07 18.19
CA TYR A 133 15.41 23.99 18.50
C TYR A 133 14.66 24.23 19.82
N ARG A 134 15.37 24.60 20.90
CA ARG A 134 14.77 24.95 22.20
C ARG A 134 13.79 26.13 22.09
N GLN A 135 14.14 27.16 21.31
CA GLN A 135 13.25 28.30 21.08
C GLN A 135 11.95 27.87 20.39
N MET A 136 12.05 27.02 19.36
CA MET A 136 10.88 26.51 18.63
C MET A 136 9.97 25.63 19.48
N GLN A 137 10.51 24.83 20.41
CA GLN A 137 9.70 24.04 21.35
C GLN A 137 8.87 24.93 22.28
N ARG A 138 9.43 26.07 22.71
CA ARG A 138 8.71 27.04 23.55
C ARG A 138 7.67 27.82 22.74
N GLN A 139 8.07 28.32 21.59
CA GLN A 139 7.20 29.08 20.70
C GLN A 139 7.72 29.03 19.26
N PHE A 140 6.94 28.42 18.37
CA PHE A 140 7.23 28.48 16.94
C PHE A 140 6.84 29.85 16.35
N ARG A 141 7.71 30.38 15.47
CA ARG A 141 7.46 31.59 14.69
C ARG A 141 7.93 31.36 13.25
N THR A 142 7.30 32.04 12.28
CA THR A 142 7.55 31.81 10.84
C THR A 142 8.95 32.20 10.40
N GLU A 143 9.61 33.11 11.12
CA GLU A 143 11.00 33.50 10.89
C GLU A 143 11.99 32.35 11.19
N HIS A 144 11.59 31.38 12.02
CA HIS A 144 12.42 30.20 12.29
C HIS A 144 12.56 29.28 11.08
N ILE A 145 11.63 29.33 10.11
CA ILE A 145 11.64 28.44 8.93
C ILE A 145 12.93 28.62 8.14
N GLU A 146 13.34 29.86 7.89
CA GLU A 146 14.54 30.15 7.11
C GLU A 146 15.79 29.66 7.85
N ALA A 147 15.89 29.94 9.14
CA ALA A 147 17.00 29.49 9.98
C ALA A 147 17.12 27.95 10.00
N VAL A 148 15.99 27.24 10.06
CA VAL A 148 15.93 25.78 10.02
C VAL A 148 16.41 25.22 8.67
N LEU A 149 15.99 25.84 7.56
CA LEU A 149 16.36 25.39 6.20
C LEU A 149 17.82 25.72 5.85
N GLU A 150 18.37 26.80 6.40
CA GLU A 150 19.78 27.23 6.25
C GLU A 150 20.75 26.42 7.12
N PHE A 151 20.30 25.95 8.29
CA PHE A 151 21.13 25.23 9.25
C PHE A 151 21.95 24.07 8.65
N PRO A 152 21.36 23.08 7.95
CA PRO A 152 22.12 21.95 7.44
C PRO A 152 23.14 22.36 6.37
N ALA A 153 22.82 23.33 5.52
CA ALA A 153 23.75 23.87 4.51
C ALA A 153 24.95 24.51 5.18
N THR A 154 24.70 25.42 6.11
CA THR A 154 25.78 26.12 6.81
C THR A 154 26.67 25.13 7.57
N TYR A 155 26.10 24.12 8.23
CA TYR A 155 26.86 23.13 9.00
C TYR A 155 27.74 22.25 8.11
N VAL A 156 27.17 21.71 7.02
CA VAL A 156 27.88 20.88 6.04
C VAL A 156 29.02 21.64 5.37
N LYS A 157 28.80 22.92 5.04
CA LYS A 157 29.83 23.80 4.48
C LYS A 157 31.00 24.01 5.44
N VAL A 158 30.74 24.20 6.73
CA VAL A 158 31.80 24.31 7.75
C VAL A 158 32.57 23.00 7.91
N CYS A 159 31.88 21.87 7.76
CA CYS A 159 32.51 20.55 7.75
C CYS A 159 33.32 20.27 6.47
N LYS A 160 33.29 21.18 5.48
CA LYS A 160 33.90 21.01 4.14
C LYS A 160 33.39 19.74 3.43
N LYS A 161 32.16 19.34 3.71
CA LYS A 161 31.48 18.19 3.08
C LYS A 161 30.48 18.70 2.02
N LYS A 162 29.96 17.76 1.23
CA LYS A 162 28.72 17.92 0.46
C LYS A 162 27.57 17.23 1.19
N ALA A 163 26.33 17.52 0.84
CA ALA A 163 25.19 16.78 1.38
C ALA A 163 24.14 16.41 0.33
N ILE A 164 23.42 15.33 0.62
CA ILE A 164 22.20 14.92 -0.05
C ILE A 164 21.11 14.94 1.00
N ILE A 165 20.08 15.77 0.81
CA ILE A 165 18.96 15.89 1.75
C ILE A 165 17.68 15.49 1.04
N VAL A 166 17.07 14.41 1.53
CA VAL A 166 15.81 13.86 1.03
C VAL A 166 14.64 14.36 1.86
N TRP A 167 13.64 14.90 1.17
CA TRP A 167 12.30 15.19 1.69
C TRP A 167 11.31 14.19 1.09
N ASP A 168 10.98 13.14 1.83
CA ASP A 168 10.01 12.11 1.44
C ASP A 168 8.58 12.57 1.75
N GLU A 169 7.63 12.22 0.87
CA GLU A 169 6.25 12.74 0.86
C GLU A 169 6.16 14.29 0.91
N PHE A 170 7.00 14.97 0.12
CA PHE A 170 7.14 16.43 0.07
C PHE A 170 5.82 17.17 -0.18
N GLN A 171 4.89 16.57 -0.92
CA GLN A 171 3.58 17.16 -1.20
C GLN A 171 2.78 17.50 0.06
N ASN A 172 3.02 16.77 1.17
CA ASN A 172 2.31 17.01 2.43
C ASN A 172 2.62 18.41 3.00
N LEU A 173 3.74 19.04 2.63
CA LEU A 173 4.04 20.42 3.07
C LEU A 173 3.00 21.44 2.59
N LEU A 174 2.25 21.14 1.53
CA LEU A 174 1.16 21.98 1.05
C LEU A 174 -0.02 22.06 2.03
N ASP A 175 -0.12 21.14 2.99
CA ASP A 175 -1.20 21.20 3.98
C ASP A 175 -0.81 22.09 5.17
N VAL A 176 0.49 22.26 5.45
CA VAL A 176 0.98 23.26 6.44
C VAL A 176 0.48 24.66 6.09
N SER A 177 0.42 24.98 4.80
CA SER A 177 -0.01 26.31 4.35
C SER A 177 -1.52 26.55 4.50
N LYS A 178 -2.33 25.50 4.64
CA LYS A 178 -3.80 25.57 4.71
C LYS A 178 -4.35 25.75 6.14
N ASP A 179 -3.60 25.39 7.19
CA ASP A 179 -4.02 25.45 8.61
C ASP A 179 -4.07 26.89 9.21
N GLY A 180 -4.28 27.91 8.37
CA GLY A 180 -4.79 29.21 8.83
C GLY A 180 -3.76 30.22 9.38
N LYS A 181 -2.45 30.00 9.22
CA LYS A 181 -1.42 31.01 9.48
C LYS A 181 -0.29 31.01 8.44
N VAL A 182 -0.63 31.33 7.19
CA VAL A 182 0.34 31.99 6.29
C VAL A 182 -0.05 33.46 6.18
N SER A 183 0.56 34.30 7.00
CA SER A 183 0.57 35.75 6.75
C SER A 183 1.76 36.43 7.42
N ALA A 184 2.91 36.30 6.76
CA ALA A 184 3.93 37.35 6.65
C ALA A 184 4.77 37.05 5.38
N GLY A 185 4.14 37.18 4.21
CA GLY A 185 4.84 37.52 2.97
C GLY A 185 5.40 36.42 2.05
N GLY A 186 4.85 35.20 1.98
CA GLY A 186 5.23 34.29 0.88
C GLY A 186 4.61 32.90 0.87
N ASP A 187 4.60 32.29 -0.32
CA ASP A 187 4.40 30.86 -0.54
C ASP A 187 5.55 30.06 0.12
N LEU A 188 5.21 29.03 0.91
CA LEU A 188 6.19 28.15 1.55
C LEU A 188 7.13 27.51 0.52
N LEU A 189 6.59 27.12 -0.64
CA LEU A 189 7.41 26.58 -1.74
C LEU A 189 8.39 27.63 -2.27
N GLY A 190 7.96 28.89 -2.35
CA GLY A 190 8.81 30.02 -2.73
C GLY A 190 10.01 30.18 -1.81
N ARG A 191 9.80 30.12 -0.48
CA ARG A 191 10.89 30.18 0.52
C ARG A 191 11.86 29.01 0.38
N PHE A 192 11.34 27.79 0.19
CA PHE A 192 12.20 26.63 -0.08
C PHE A 192 13.04 26.85 -1.34
N ARG A 193 12.43 27.28 -2.46
CA ARG A 193 13.12 27.57 -3.72
C ARG A 193 14.23 28.61 -3.53
N GLU A 194 13.92 29.72 -2.86
CA GLU A 194 14.86 30.82 -2.62
C GLU A 194 16.09 30.37 -1.81
N ILE A 195 15.88 29.56 -0.78
CA ILE A 195 16.98 29.06 0.06
C ILE A 195 17.78 27.99 -0.69
N TRP A 196 17.11 27.00 -1.27
CA TRP A 196 17.77 25.85 -1.89
C TRP A 196 18.62 26.22 -3.11
N GLN A 197 18.20 27.21 -3.91
CA GLN A 197 19.00 27.66 -5.05
C GLN A 197 20.35 28.28 -4.65
N ARG A 198 20.50 28.77 -3.40
CA ARG A 198 21.76 29.31 -2.88
C ARG A 198 22.74 28.21 -2.43
N HIS A 199 22.29 26.97 -2.32
CA HIS A 199 23.05 25.86 -1.76
C HIS A 199 23.77 25.02 -2.83
N ASP A 200 24.93 25.48 -3.30
CA ASP A 200 25.79 24.81 -4.30
C ASP A 200 26.48 23.49 -3.84
N HIS A 201 26.31 23.13 -2.57
CA HIS A 201 26.94 21.99 -1.91
C HIS A 201 25.94 21.00 -1.33
N ILE A 202 24.65 21.21 -1.60
CA ILE A 202 23.59 20.29 -1.25
C ILE A 202 22.81 19.89 -2.50
N MET A 203 22.57 18.59 -2.66
CA MET A 203 21.57 18.08 -3.58
C MET A 203 20.29 17.78 -2.80
N TYR A 204 19.22 18.53 -3.09
CA TYR A 204 17.90 18.24 -2.54
C TYR A 204 17.18 17.20 -3.40
N ILE A 205 16.61 16.21 -2.73
CA ILE A 205 15.74 15.21 -3.37
C ILE A 205 14.35 15.31 -2.75
N VAL A 206 13.33 15.59 -3.56
CA VAL A 206 11.92 15.54 -3.14
C VAL A 206 11.25 14.29 -3.68
N CYS A 207 10.39 13.66 -2.88
CA CYS A 207 9.64 12.48 -3.30
C CYS A 207 8.16 12.66 -2.98
N GLY A 208 7.28 12.06 -3.79
CA GLY A 208 5.87 12.06 -3.48
C GLY A 208 5.12 10.88 -4.08
N SER A 209 4.11 10.41 -3.35
CA SER A 209 3.19 9.37 -3.82
C SER A 209 1.97 9.92 -4.55
N GLU A 210 1.61 11.18 -4.33
CA GLU A 210 0.52 11.87 -5.03
C GLU A 210 1.05 12.53 -6.31
N ILE A 211 1.12 11.74 -7.39
CA ILE A 211 1.74 12.16 -8.65
C ILE A 211 1.12 13.46 -9.19
N HIS A 212 -0.20 13.63 -9.10
CA HIS A 212 -0.89 14.85 -9.57
C HIS A 212 -0.47 16.09 -8.78
N VAL A 213 -0.39 16.01 -7.46
CA VAL A 213 0.02 17.13 -6.59
C VAL A 213 1.49 17.47 -6.81
N MET A 214 2.35 16.45 -6.88
CA MET A 214 3.76 16.66 -7.23
C MET A 214 3.93 17.23 -8.64
N HIS A 215 3.09 16.83 -9.61
CA HIS A 215 3.12 17.39 -10.95
C HIS A 215 2.78 18.89 -10.92
N ALA A 216 1.77 19.30 -10.16
CA ALA A 216 1.45 20.71 -9.97
C ALA A 216 2.63 21.47 -9.33
N ILE A 217 3.27 20.92 -8.30
CA ILE A 217 4.46 21.53 -7.68
C ILE A 217 5.60 21.72 -8.70
N LEU A 218 5.85 20.74 -9.58
CA LEU A 218 7.07 20.71 -10.40
C LEU A 218 6.90 21.32 -11.79
N ASN A 219 5.70 21.25 -12.37
CA ASN A 219 5.45 21.51 -13.78
C ASN A 219 4.37 22.57 -14.05
N ASP A 220 3.67 23.10 -13.04
CA ASP A 220 2.78 24.23 -13.23
C ASP A 220 3.59 25.53 -13.36
N GLU A 221 3.31 26.34 -14.38
CA GLU A 221 4.00 27.61 -14.62
C GLU A 221 3.86 28.61 -13.46
N SER A 222 2.76 28.51 -12.71
CA SER A 222 2.50 29.35 -11.53
C SER A 222 3.28 28.91 -10.29
N SER A 223 3.83 27.69 -10.27
CA SER A 223 4.55 27.14 -9.13
C SER A 223 5.94 27.77 -8.98
N PRO A 224 6.37 28.14 -7.75
CA PRO A 224 7.76 28.51 -7.51
C PRO A 224 8.76 27.38 -7.76
N PHE A 225 8.35 26.16 -8.04
CA PHE A 225 9.28 25.09 -8.41
C PHE A 225 9.23 24.72 -9.90
N PHE A 226 8.52 25.50 -10.72
CA PHE A 226 8.46 25.30 -12.17
C PHE A 226 9.86 25.14 -12.77
N SER A 227 10.09 23.98 -13.40
CA SER A 227 11.36 23.63 -14.07
C SER A 227 12.61 23.62 -13.16
N HIS A 228 12.43 23.57 -11.83
CA HIS A 228 13.55 23.60 -10.88
C HIS A 228 14.22 22.23 -10.68
N PHE A 229 13.47 21.13 -10.86
CA PHE A 229 13.94 19.78 -10.53
C PHE A 229 14.16 18.90 -11.77
N GLN A 230 15.21 18.10 -11.72
CA GLN A 230 15.35 16.92 -12.57
C GLN A 230 14.40 15.82 -12.10
N GLN A 231 13.56 15.29 -12.99
CA GLN A 231 12.50 14.36 -12.60
C GLN A 231 12.83 12.91 -12.98
N LEU A 232 12.64 12.00 -12.04
CA LEU A 232 12.73 10.56 -12.24
C LEU A 232 11.39 9.91 -11.90
N LYS A 233 10.72 9.34 -12.90
CA LYS A 233 9.47 8.61 -12.71
C LYS A 233 9.76 7.14 -12.36
N ILE A 234 9.28 6.70 -11.20
CA ILE A 234 9.35 5.34 -10.68
C ILE A 234 8.01 4.65 -10.94
N GLY A 235 7.94 3.98 -12.09
CA GLY A 235 6.78 3.17 -12.49
C GLY A 235 6.70 1.83 -11.75
N PRO A 236 5.59 1.08 -11.90
CA PRO A 236 5.53 -0.33 -11.50
C PRO A 236 6.61 -1.16 -12.20
N PHE A 237 6.91 -2.33 -11.67
CA PHE A 237 7.74 -3.33 -12.35
C PHE A 237 7.04 -3.88 -13.59
N SER A 238 7.83 -4.34 -14.56
CA SER A 238 7.32 -5.09 -15.70
C SER A 238 6.98 -6.53 -15.29
N GLU A 239 6.34 -7.28 -16.20
CA GLU A 239 6.02 -8.70 -16.00
C GLU A 239 7.30 -9.51 -15.74
N GLU A 240 8.37 -9.21 -16.47
CA GLU A 240 9.67 -9.89 -16.35
C GLU A 240 10.26 -9.66 -14.96
N HIS A 241 10.25 -8.41 -14.47
CA HIS A 241 10.78 -8.06 -13.16
C HIS A 241 9.94 -8.65 -12.01
N ILE A 242 8.61 -8.73 -12.15
CA ILE A 242 7.76 -9.41 -11.16
C ILE A 242 8.02 -10.91 -11.15
N THR A 243 8.15 -11.52 -12.33
CA THR A 243 8.47 -12.95 -12.47
C THR A 243 9.79 -13.27 -11.80
N GLU A 244 10.83 -12.49 -12.08
CA GLU A 244 12.15 -12.64 -11.49
C GLU A 244 12.12 -12.44 -9.97
N LEU A 245 11.38 -11.44 -9.46
CA LEU A 245 11.22 -11.20 -8.02
C LEU A 245 10.58 -12.40 -7.32
N LEU A 246 9.45 -12.90 -7.84
CA LEU A 246 8.71 -14.03 -7.28
C LEU A 246 9.55 -15.31 -7.31
N GLN A 247 10.20 -15.61 -8.43
CA GLN A 247 11.02 -16.82 -8.57
C GLN A 247 12.29 -16.77 -7.73
N THR A 248 12.96 -15.62 -7.64
CA THR A 248 14.19 -15.48 -6.85
C THR A 248 13.89 -15.57 -5.36
N ASN A 249 12.91 -14.82 -4.87
CA ASN A 249 12.53 -14.87 -3.45
C ASN A 249 11.90 -16.20 -3.08
N GLY A 250 11.11 -16.80 -3.98
CA GLY A 250 10.55 -18.14 -3.83
C GLY A 250 11.64 -19.19 -3.69
N ARG A 251 12.61 -19.24 -4.61
CA ARG A 251 13.72 -20.22 -4.56
C ARG A 251 14.50 -20.14 -3.26
N GLN A 252 14.81 -18.92 -2.80
CA GLN A 252 15.47 -18.70 -1.50
C GLN A 252 14.64 -19.20 -0.31
N ALA A 253 13.32 -19.27 -0.45
CA ALA A 253 12.39 -19.78 0.55
C ALA A 253 11.98 -21.25 0.33
N GLY A 254 12.60 -21.96 -0.63
CA GLY A 254 12.28 -23.36 -0.94
C GLY A 254 10.98 -23.57 -1.74
N VAL A 255 10.47 -22.52 -2.40
CA VAL A 255 9.21 -22.51 -3.14
C VAL A 255 9.45 -22.17 -4.62
N VAL A 256 8.76 -22.87 -5.53
CA VAL A 256 8.88 -22.66 -6.97
C VAL A 256 7.61 -22.02 -7.52
N PHE A 257 7.78 -20.89 -8.20
CA PHE A 257 6.75 -20.20 -8.98
C PHE A 257 6.98 -20.50 -10.47
N SER A 258 5.97 -21.05 -11.15
CA SER A 258 6.03 -21.26 -12.61
C SER A 258 5.76 -19.96 -13.36
N ASP A 259 6.27 -19.85 -14.59
CA ASP A 259 6.05 -18.66 -15.44
C ASP A 259 4.55 -18.40 -15.67
N ALA A 260 3.75 -19.45 -15.84
CA ALA A 260 2.30 -19.34 -15.99
C ALA A 260 1.63 -18.69 -14.76
N VAL A 261 2.10 -19.02 -13.54
CA VAL A 261 1.60 -18.42 -12.29
C VAL A 261 2.06 -16.97 -12.16
N CYS A 262 3.32 -16.67 -12.50
CA CYS A 262 3.84 -15.30 -12.46
C CYS A 262 3.10 -14.39 -13.45
N LYS A 263 2.82 -14.88 -14.66
CA LYS A 263 2.03 -14.17 -15.67
C LYS A 263 0.60 -13.89 -15.19
N GLN A 264 -0.09 -14.90 -14.68
CA GLN A 264 -1.44 -14.72 -14.12
C GLN A 264 -1.44 -13.76 -12.92
N TYR A 265 -0.41 -13.82 -12.08
CA TYR A 265 -0.22 -12.88 -11.00
C TYR A 265 -0.09 -11.45 -11.53
N PHE A 266 0.79 -11.20 -12.50
CA PHE A 266 1.01 -9.87 -13.07
C PHE A 266 -0.25 -9.31 -13.72
N GLN A 267 -1.00 -10.13 -14.46
CA GLN A 267 -2.28 -9.73 -15.05
C GLN A 267 -3.33 -9.35 -13.99
N THR A 268 -3.24 -9.89 -12.78
CA THR A 268 -4.21 -9.65 -11.71
C THR A 268 -3.83 -8.47 -10.81
N PHE A 269 -2.54 -8.35 -10.46
CA PHE A 269 -2.06 -7.40 -9.44
C PHE A 269 -1.18 -6.29 -10.02
N GLY A 270 -0.81 -6.39 -11.30
CA GLY A 270 0.15 -5.51 -11.94
C GLY A 270 1.55 -5.63 -11.35
N GLY A 271 2.32 -4.56 -11.55
CA GLY A 271 3.75 -4.50 -11.22
C GLY A 271 4.10 -3.86 -9.88
N ILE A 272 3.16 -3.71 -8.95
CA ILE A 272 3.47 -3.05 -7.67
C ILE A 272 4.28 -4.00 -6.78
N PRO A 273 5.56 -3.68 -6.45
CA PRO A 273 6.44 -4.63 -5.76
C PRO A 273 5.92 -5.07 -4.39
N PHE A 274 5.25 -4.17 -3.68
CA PHE A 274 4.68 -4.45 -2.36
C PHE A 274 3.65 -5.58 -2.38
N TYR A 275 2.80 -5.68 -3.42
CA TYR A 275 1.81 -6.76 -3.52
C TYR A 275 2.52 -8.10 -3.69
N ALA A 276 3.56 -8.15 -4.53
CA ALA A 276 4.31 -9.39 -4.77
C ALA A 276 5.05 -9.85 -3.51
N GLN A 277 5.52 -8.89 -2.70
CA GLN A 277 6.13 -9.18 -1.41
C GLN A 277 5.13 -9.74 -0.40
N VAL A 278 3.94 -9.13 -0.26
CA VAL A 278 2.92 -9.60 0.69
C VAL A 278 2.36 -10.96 0.28
N ILE A 279 1.98 -11.12 -0.98
CA ILE A 279 1.41 -12.38 -1.49
C ILE A 279 2.47 -13.48 -1.50
N GLY A 280 3.70 -13.18 -1.92
CA GLY A 280 4.81 -14.14 -1.90
C GLY A 280 5.15 -14.63 -0.50
N ASP A 281 5.20 -13.74 0.49
CA ASP A 281 5.43 -14.06 1.90
C ASP A 281 4.31 -14.98 2.46
N ALA A 282 3.05 -14.66 2.17
CA ALA A 282 1.91 -15.49 2.54
C ALA A 282 1.92 -16.88 1.86
N LEU A 283 2.33 -16.96 0.59
CA LEU A 283 2.46 -18.23 -0.14
C LEU A 283 3.56 -19.12 0.44
N VAL A 284 4.70 -18.53 0.82
CA VAL A 284 5.79 -19.28 1.48
C VAL A 284 5.32 -19.90 2.80
N ARG A 285 4.48 -19.20 3.57
CA ARG A 285 3.91 -19.72 4.83
C ARG A 285 3.02 -20.96 4.64
N LEU A 286 2.50 -21.19 3.42
CA LEU A 286 1.73 -22.41 3.12
C LEU A 286 2.59 -23.67 3.09
N LYS A 287 3.92 -23.56 3.04
CA LYS A 287 4.88 -24.68 2.95
C LYS A 287 4.64 -25.59 1.73
N ILE A 288 4.14 -25.01 0.64
CA ILE A 288 3.91 -25.70 -0.64
C ILE A 288 5.15 -25.53 -1.52
N LYS A 289 5.74 -26.64 -2.01
CA LYS A 289 6.96 -26.59 -2.83
C LYS A 289 6.75 -25.99 -4.23
N LYS A 290 5.62 -26.27 -4.87
CA LYS A 290 5.28 -25.77 -6.22
C LYS A 290 3.95 -25.03 -6.15
N ILE A 291 4.00 -23.71 -6.33
CA ILE A 291 2.81 -22.87 -6.27
C ILE A 291 2.00 -23.05 -7.55
N ALA A 292 0.72 -23.36 -7.38
CA ALA A 292 -0.28 -23.30 -8.43
C ALA A 292 -1.12 -22.03 -8.26
N TRP A 293 -1.83 -21.64 -9.32
CA TRP A 293 -2.68 -20.44 -9.29
C TRP A 293 -3.70 -20.47 -8.15
N ARG A 294 -4.33 -21.62 -7.88
CA ARG A 294 -5.27 -21.81 -6.76
C ARG A 294 -4.68 -21.43 -5.39
N ASP A 295 -3.38 -21.60 -5.18
CA ASP A 295 -2.73 -21.27 -3.91
C ASP A 295 -2.60 -19.75 -3.78
N VAL A 296 -2.35 -19.06 -4.91
CA VAL A 296 -2.41 -17.59 -5.01
C VAL A 296 -3.82 -17.11 -4.69
N LEU A 297 -4.86 -17.72 -5.28
CA LEU A 297 -6.26 -17.35 -5.01
C LEU A 297 -6.60 -17.46 -3.53
N TYR A 298 -6.18 -18.56 -2.92
CA TYR A 298 -6.37 -18.78 -1.49
C TYR A 298 -5.70 -17.66 -0.67
N VAL A 299 -4.45 -17.32 -0.96
CA VAL A 299 -3.74 -16.23 -0.26
C VAL A 299 -4.41 -14.89 -0.50
N VAL A 300 -4.90 -14.61 -1.70
CA VAL A 300 -5.62 -13.37 -2.02
C VAL A 300 -6.88 -13.25 -1.17
N GLN A 301 -7.62 -14.33 -0.96
CA GLN A 301 -8.77 -14.30 -0.04
C GLN A 301 -8.35 -13.90 1.38
N GLN A 302 -7.20 -14.39 1.86
CA GLN A 302 -6.71 -14.06 3.20
C GLN A 302 -6.11 -12.64 3.29
N GLU A 303 -5.34 -12.20 2.30
CA GLU A 303 -4.61 -10.94 2.38
C GLU A 303 -5.44 -9.75 1.90
N LEU A 304 -6.29 -9.95 0.88
CA LEU A 304 -7.09 -8.90 0.26
C LEU A 304 -8.47 -8.78 0.89
N TRP A 305 -9.15 -9.89 1.18
CA TRP A 305 -10.56 -9.84 1.57
C TRP A 305 -10.84 -10.21 3.02
N HIS A 306 -9.92 -10.86 3.75
CA HIS A 306 -10.12 -11.08 5.19
C HIS A 306 -9.81 -9.80 5.97
N GLN A 307 -10.58 -9.50 7.02
CA GLN A 307 -10.45 -8.24 7.78
C GLN A 307 -9.08 -8.06 8.46
N GLU A 308 -8.42 -9.17 8.77
CA GLU A 308 -7.05 -9.19 9.33
C GLU A 308 -5.96 -9.21 8.25
N GLY A 309 -6.34 -9.33 6.98
CA GLY A 309 -5.45 -9.37 5.84
C GLY A 309 -4.67 -8.07 5.69
N ARG A 310 -3.39 -8.15 5.32
CA ARG A 310 -2.54 -6.97 5.27
C ARG A 310 -2.93 -6.02 4.14
N LEU A 311 -3.28 -6.57 2.97
CA LEU A 311 -3.74 -5.76 1.84
C LEU A 311 -5.14 -5.20 2.13
N TYR A 312 -6.00 -5.97 2.81
CA TYR A 312 -7.29 -5.49 3.30
C TYR A 312 -7.13 -4.24 4.17
N LEU A 313 -6.34 -4.32 5.24
CA LEU A 313 -6.14 -3.19 6.16
C LEU A 313 -5.46 -2.00 5.47
N TYR A 314 -4.55 -2.26 4.53
CA TYR A 314 -3.93 -1.22 3.72
C TYR A 314 -4.96 -0.48 2.85
N PHE A 315 -5.80 -1.22 2.11
CA PHE A 315 -6.80 -0.63 1.23
C PHE A 315 -7.95 0.01 1.99
N LEU A 316 -8.41 -0.59 3.10
CA LEU A 316 -9.40 0.01 3.98
C LEU A 316 -8.92 1.37 4.50
N ASN A 317 -7.68 1.45 4.99
CA ASN A 317 -7.10 2.70 5.47
C ASN A 317 -6.99 3.74 4.35
N THR A 318 -6.57 3.35 3.15
CA THR A 318 -6.54 4.24 1.98
C THR A 318 -7.95 4.73 1.61
N PHE A 319 -8.91 3.82 1.57
CA PHE A 319 -10.30 4.09 1.23
C PHE A 319 -10.96 5.04 2.24
N ASP A 320 -10.87 4.75 3.53
CA ASP A 320 -11.44 5.59 4.58
C ASP A 320 -10.77 6.96 4.68
N LYS A 321 -9.46 7.05 4.42
CA LYS A 321 -8.76 8.34 4.38
C LYS A 321 -9.29 9.25 3.27
N ILE A 322 -9.46 8.69 2.07
CA ILE A 322 -9.83 9.48 0.88
C ILE A 322 -11.33 9.76 0.84
N CYS A 323 -12.14 8.77 1.22
CA CYS A 323 -13.59 8.91 1.23
C CYS A 323 -14.12 9.61 2.49
N ALA A 324 -13.41 9.52 3.62
CA ALA A 324 -13.87 9.99 4.93
C ALA A 324 -15.31 9.52 5.20
N ASN A 325 -16.24 10.43 5.51
CA ASN A 325 -17.66 10.13 5.69
C ASN A 325 -18.50 10.36 4.42
N SER A 326 -17.87 10.58 3.25
CA SER A 326 -18.58 10.85 2.00
C SER A 326 -19.11 9.56 1.37
N GLY A 327 -20.41 9.31 1.53
CA GLY A 327 -21.11 8.22 0.83
C GLY A 327 -21.00 8.32 -0.69
N LEU A 328 -20.94 9.54 -1.24
CA LEU A 328 -20.79 9.79 -2.67
C LEU A 328 -19.44 9.30 -3.19
N LYS A 329 -18.33 9.66 -2.54
CA LYS A 329 -16.97 9.21 -2.92
C LYS A 329 -16.87 7.69 -2.90
N ARG A 330 -17.45 7.06 -1.86
CA ARG A 330 -17.51 5.60 -1.74
C ARG A 330 -18.27 4.97 -2.90
N ALA A 331 -19.46 5.49 -3.22
CA ALA A 331 -20.29 5.01 -4.31
C ALA A 331 -19.59 5.14 -5.68
N VAL A 332 -18.90 6.25 -5.94
CA VAL A 332 -18.12 6.45 -7.16
C VAL A 332 -17.03 5.39 -7.31
N LEU A 333 -16.22 5.16 -6.28
CA LEU A 333 -15.15 4.15 -6.34
C LEU A 333 -15.70 2.73 -6.50
N ILE A 334 -16.77 2.38 -5.80
CA ILE A 334 -17.42 1.06 -5.95
C ILE A 334 -17.96 0.88 -7.38
N ALA A 335 -18.58 1.92 -7.96
CA ALA A 335 -19.06 1.87 -9.35
C ALA A 335 -17.90 1.68 -10.34
N LEU A 336 -16.82 2.46 -10.18
CA LEU A 336 -15.63 2.39 -11.04
C LEU A 336 -14.87 1.07 -10.93
N SER A 337 -15.00 0.34 -9.81
CA SER A 337 -14.40 -0.99 -9.69
C SER A 337 -15.00 -1.99 -10.67
N LYS A 338 -16.26 -1.81 -11.08
CA LYS A 338 -16.98 -2.78 -11.94
C LYS A 338 -16.71 -2.57 -13.43
N LYS A 339 -16.56 -1.31 -13.86
CA LYS A 339 -16.26 -0.95 -15.25
C LYS A 339 -15.80 0.50 -15.33
N HIS A 340 -15.13 0.84 -16.43
CA HIS A 340 -14.78 2.22 -16.74
C HIS A 340 -16.06 2.97 -17.13
N MET A 341 -16.22 4.21 -16.66
CA MET A 341 -17.45 4.98 -16.84
C MET A 341 -17.17 6.46 -17.10
N THR A 342 -18.02 7.10 -17.88
CA THR A 342 -18.11 8.56 -17.99
C THR A 342 -18.79 9.17 -16.76
N VAL A 343 -18.69 10.49 -16.58
CA VAL A 343 -19.38 11.22 -15.49
C VAL A 343 -20.90 10.98 -15.53
N SER A 344 -21.49 11.00 -16.71
CA SER A 344 -22.94 10.78 -16.90
C SER A 344 -23.36 9.36 -16.53
N GLU A 345 -22.57 8.35 -16.91
CA GLU A 345 -22.82 6.95 -16.51
C GLU A 345 -22.68 6.76 -15.00
N LEU A 346 -21.66 7.37 -14.38
CA LEU A 346 -21.48 7.34 -12.93
C LEU A 346 -22.69 7.94 -12.20
N ALA A 347 -23.10 9.14 -12.60
CA ALA A 347 -24.25 9.84 -12.04
C ALA A 347 -25.53 8.98 -12.12
N LEU A 348 -25.75 8.32 -13.26
CA LEU A 348 -26.87 7.39 -13.44
C LEU A 348 -26.77 6.18 -12.49
N VAL A 349 -25.62 5.50 -12.43
CA VAL A 349 -25.42 4.26 -11.66
C VAL A 349 -25.56 4.51 -10.15
N ILE A 350 -25.02 5.63 -9.65
CA ILE A 350 -25.04 5.95 -8.22
C ILE A 350 -26.25 6.81 -7.82
N GLN A 351 -27.17 7.10 -8.76
CA GLN A 351 -28.35 7.93 -8.56
C GLN A 351 -28.02 9.31 -7.98
N SER A 352 -27.02 9.99 -8.56
CA SER A 352 -26.58 11.33 -8.18
C SER A 352 -26.58 12.29 -9.37
N SER A 353 -26.33 13.58 -9.13
CA SER A 353 -26.22 14.56 -10.20
C SER A 353 -24.82 14.52 -10.85
N THR A 354 -24.73 14.85 -12.13
CA THR A 354 -23.44 14.98 -12.84
C THR A 354 -22.54 16.03 -12.19
N GLY A 355 -23.11 17.13 -11.69
CA GLY A 355 -22.39 18.16 -10.96
C GLY A 355 -21.78 17.64 -9.65
N SER A 356 -22.55 16.86 -8.88
CA SER A 356 -22.05 16.24 -7.64
C SER A 356 -20.90 15.26 -7.92
N VAL A 357 -21.03 14.42 -8.95
CA VAL A 357 -19.96 13.50 -9.35
C VAL A 357 -18.73 14.26 -9.81
N SER A 358 -18.89 15.24 -10.70
CA SER A 358 -17.79 16.06 -11.20
C SER A 358 -17.01 16.73 -10.07
N ASN A 359 -17.72 17.26 -9.06
CA ASN A 359 -17.10 17.88 -7.89
C ASN A 359 -16.39 16.88 -6.97
N ALA A 360 -16.76 15.61 -6.98
CA ALA A 360 -16.14 14.57 -6.15
C ALA A 360 -14.88 13.96 -6.78
N LEU A 361 -14.77 13.96 -8.12
CA LEU A 361 -13.66 13.32 -8.85
C LEU A 361 -12.27 13.89 -8.51
N PRO A 362 -12.06 15.21 -8.36
CA PRO A 362 -10.76 15.77 -8.00
C PRO A 362 -10.15 15.16 -6.74
N ASP A 363 -10.98 14.92 -5.72
CA ASP A 363 -10.56 14.31 -4.46
C ASP A 363 -10.17 12.83 -4.60
N LEU A 364 -10.55 12.19 -5.71
CA LEU A 364 -10.29 10.78 -6.00
C LEU A 364 -9.13 10.56 -6.97
N ASN A 365 -8.53 11.62 -7.54
CA ASN A 365 -7.48 11.54 -8.56
C ASN A 365 -6.24 10.72 -8.15
N VAL A 366 -6.03 10.53 -6.84
CA VAL A 366 -4.96 9.66 -6.32
C VAL A 366 -5.25 8.16 -6.50
N LEU A 367 -6.51 7.78 -6.77
CA LEU A 367 -6.97 6.41 -6.98
C LEU A 367 -7.48 6.15 -8.41
N ILE A 368 -7.93 7.19 -9.11
CA ILE A 368 -8.58 7.08 -10.42
C ILE A 368 -7.80 7.83 -11.50
N SER A 369 -7.84 7.30 -12.73
CA SER A 369 -7.36 7.99 -13.93
C SER A 369 -8.51 8.13 -14.92
N GLU A 370 -8.30 8.99 -15.91
CA GLU A 370 -9.23 9.23 -17.00
C GLU A 370 -8.53 8.92 -18.33
N ASN A 371 -9.26 8.30 -19.24
CA ASN A 371 -8.84 8.07 -20.61
C ASN A 371 -10.05 8.21 -21.54
N GLU A 372 -9.97 9.09 -22.53
CA GLU A 372 -11.02 9.34 -23.52
C GLU A 372 -12.41 9.61 -22.89
N GLY A 373 -12.44 10.41 -21.83
CA GLY A 373 -13.64 10.79 -21.06
C GLY A 373 -14.14 9.73 -20.09
N ARG A 374 -13.44 8.59 -19.96
CA ARG A 374 -13.82 7.48 -19.09
C ARG A 374 -12.86 7.34 -17.91
N TYR A 375 -13.43 7.37 -16.72
CA TYR A 375 -12.72 7.18 -15.47
C TYR A 375 -12.58 5.70 -15.13
N TYR A 376 -11.46 5.34 -14.50
CA TYR A 376 -11.14 3.98 -14.04
C TYR A 376 -10.21 4.01 -12.82
N ILE A 377 -10.21 2.93 -12.05
CA ILE A 377 -9.29 2.76 -10.91
C ILE A 377 -7.89 2.40 -11.42
N GLN A 378 -6.88 3.16 -11.02
CA GLN A 378 -5.49 2.99 -11.49
C GLN A 378 -4.86 1.69 -11.00
N ASP A 379 -5.21 1.26 -9.79
CA ASP A 379 -4.61 0.11 -9.11
C ASP A 379 -5.51 -1.13 -9.25
N PRO A 380 -5.08 -2.17 -9.99
CA PRO A 380 -5.88 -3.38 -10.19
C PRO A 380 -6.21 -4.13 -8.89
N ALA A 381 -5.28 -4.16 -7.93
CA ALA A 381 -5.49 -4.85 -6.66
C ALA A 381 -6.50 -4.09 -5.78
N PHE A 382 -6.45 -2.76 -5.80
CA PHE A 382 -7.45 -1.94 -5.13
C PHE A 382 -8.83 -2.06 -5.77
N SER A 383 -8.90 -2.11 -7.10
CA SER A 383 -10.15 -2.36 -7.83
C SER A 383 -10.75 -3.72 -7.44
N LEU A 384 -9.92 -4.79 -7.42
CA LEU A 384 -10.32 -6.13 -7.01
C LEU A 384 -10.80 -6.18 -5.54
N TRP A 385 -10.16 -5.41 -4.66
CA TRP A 385 -10.61 -5.25 -3.28
C TRP A 385 -12.00 -4.59 -3.22
N LEU A 386 -12.20 -3.48 -3.94
CA LEU A 386 -13.47 -2.75 -4.00
C LEU A 386 -14.63 -3.57 -4.57
N MET A 387 -14.37 -4.46 -5.53
CA MET A 387 -15.40 -5.35 -6.07
C MET A 387 -16.05 -6.25 -5.00
N ALA A 388 -15.30 -6.59 -3.95
CA ALA A 388 -15.79 -7.37 -2.81
C ALA A 388 -16.19 -6.50 -1.60
N TYR A 389 -15.96 -5.18 -1.68
CA TYR A 389 -16.22 -4.24 -0.61
C TYR A 389 -17.67 -3.75 -0.67
N ASP A 390 -18.52 -4.23 0.24
CA ASP A 390 -19.92 -3.79 0.33
C ASP A 390 -20.35 -3.50 1.78
N GLY A 391 -19.86 -2.37 2.32
CA GLY A 391 -20.45 -1.56 3.41
C GLY A 391 -20.71 -2.16 4.80
N ALA A 392 -21.15 -3.41 4.90
CA ALA A 392 -21.46 -4.15 6.12
C ALA A 392 -21.55 -5.68 5.90
N ALA A 393 -21.56 -6.18 4.67
CA ALA A 393 -21.60 -7.62 4.36
C ALA A 393 -20.73 -7.91 3.14
N MET A 394 -19.55 -8.51 3.36
CA MET A 394 -18.69 -8.93 2.26
C MET A 394 -19.42 -9.92 1.36
N ILE A 395 -19.81 -9.46 0.18
CA ILE A 395 -20.11 -10.32 -0.94
C ILE A 395 -18.78 -10.89 -1.40
N LEU A 396 -18.50 -12.13 -1.01
CA LEU A 396 -17.44 -12.91 -1.63
C LEU A 396 -17.83 -13.15 -3.08
N SER A 397 -17.34 -12.25 -3.93
CA SER A 397 -17.60 -12.27 -5.36
C SER A 397 -16.53 -13.12 -6.06
N PRO A 398 -16.90 -13.84 -7.15
CA PRO A 398 -16.27 -15.06 -7.65
C PRO A 398 -15.06 -14.84 -8.56
N TYR A 399 -14.32 -13.74 -8.40
CA TYR A 399 -13.37 -13.27 -9.42
C TYR A 399 -12.13 -14.15 -9.64
N LEU A 400 -12.00 -15.27 -8.94
CA LEU A 400 -10.85 -16.16 -9.04
C LEU A 400 -11.34 -17.62 -9.13
N LYS A 401 -11.59 -18.07 -10.37
CA LYS A 401 -11.87 -19.44 -10.85
C LYS A 401 -12.52 -20.40 -9.84
N GLY A 402 -13.83 -20.23 -9.60
CA GLY A 402 -14.72 -21.36 -9.38
C GLY A 402 -15.35 -21.83 -10.70
N ASN A 403 -15.85 -23.06 -10.78
CA ASN A 403 -16.76 -23.39 -11.88
C ASN A 403 -18.06 -22.57 -11.75
N GLU A 404 -18.82 -22.42 -12.84
CA GLU A 404 -20.05 -21.60 -12.87
C GLU A 404 -21.03 -21.93 -11.72
N ALA A 405 -21.08 -23.19 -11.29
CA ALA A 405 -21.94 -23.61 -10.19
C ALA A 405 -21.42 -23.10 -8.83
N GLU A 406 -20.13 -23.22 -8.54
CA GLU A 406 -19.53 -22.69 -7.31
C GLU A 406 -19.68 -21.17 -7.21
N ILE A 407 -19.53 -20.48 -8.34
CA ILE A 407 -19.76 -19.05 -8.47
C ILE A 407 -21.20 -18.70 -8.10
N LYS A 408 -22.18 -19.45 -8.63
CA LYS A 408 -23.59 -19.24 -8.35
C LYS A 408 -23.92 -19.49 -6.87
N VAL A 409 -23.34 -20.53 -6.25
CA VAL A 409 -23.48 -20.79 -4.80
C VAL A 409 -22.91 -19.65 -3.96
N ALA A 410 -21.67 -19.23 -4.25
CA ALA A 410 -21.03 -18.15 -3.51
C ALA A 410 -21.84 -16.84 -3.59
N SER A 411 -22.37 -16.55 -4.78
CA SER A 411 -23.16 -15.34 -5.06
C SER A 411 -24.52 -15.38 -4.37
N ASP A 412 -25.16 -16.54 -4.30
CA ASP A 412 -26.42 -16.76 -3.58
C ASP A 412 -26.22 -16.60 -2.06
N LEU A 413 -25.23 -17.27 -1.47
CA LEU A 413 -24.91 -17.17 -0.04
C LEU A 413 -24.57 -15.74 0.41
N ALA A 414 -23.87 -14.99 -0.44
CA ALA A 414 -23.49 -13.62 -0.17
C ALA A 414 -24.70 -12.69 0.08
N GLN A 415 -25.82 -12.93 -0.62
CA GLN A 415 -27.06 -12.15 -0.42
C GLN A 415 -27.61 -12.27 1.01
N TYR A 416 -27.16 -13.29 1.76
CA TYR A 416 -27.57 -13.57 3.13
C TYR A 416 -26.48 -13.26 4.17
N GLY A 417 -25.42 -12.55 3.78
CA GLY A 417 -24.29 -12.22 4.64
C GLY A 417 -23.50 -13.45 5.09
N ILE A 418 -23.48 -14.52 4.28
CA ILE A 418 -22.65 -15.70 4.50
C ILE A 418 -21.42 -15.58 3.62
N HIS A 419 -20.25 -15.60 4.26
CA HIS A 419 -18.97 -15.56 3.58
C HIS A 419 -18.63 -16.94 2.98
N SER A 420 -18.04 -17.02 1.79
CA SER A 420 -17.59 -18.28 1.16
C SER A 420 -16.14 -18.22 0.67
N TYR A 421 -15.36 -19.27 0.91
CA TYR A 421 -13.94 -19.41 0.55
C TYR A 421 -13.73 -20.67 -0.28
N PHE A 422 -12.82 -20.68 -1.25
CA PHE A 422 -12.56 -21.89 -2.03
C PHE A 422 -11.70 -22.87 -1.24
N SER A 423 -12.05 -24.16 -1.29
CA SER A 423 -11.24 -25.20 -0.67
C SER A 423 -9.92 -25.40 -1.40
N ARG A 424 -8.84 -25.62 -0.64
CA ARG A 424 -7.45 -25.72 -1.15
C ARG A 424 -7.14 -26.97 -1.99
N GLY A 425 -8.03 -27.98 -2.05
CA GLY A 425 -7.71 -29.29 -2.63
C GLY A 425 -8.39 -29.57 -3.98
N SER A 426 -7.63 -29.79 -5.07
CA SER A 426 -8.21 -30.32 -6.33
C SER A 426 -8.73 -31.77 -6.24
N ARG A 427 -8.56 -32.41 -5.09
CA ARG A 427 -9.11 -33.72 -4.74
C ARG A 427 -9.94 -33.63 -3.46
N SER A 428 -10.30 -32.43 -3.01
CA SER A 428 -11.19 -32.28 -1.86
C SER A 428 -12.62 -32.65 -2.27
N ALA A 429 -13.39 -33.25 -1.36
CA ALA A 429 -14.84 -33.34 -1.52
C ALA A 429 -15.54 -32.02 -1.17
N ILE A 430 -14.84 -31.14 -0.44
CA ILE A 430 -15.28 -29.79 -0.10
C ILE A 430 -14.83 -28.84 -1.22
N ASP A 431 -15.77 -28.11 -1.81
CA ASP A 431 -15.51 -27.12 -2.87
C ASP A 431 -15.45 -25.69 -2.29
N LEU A 432 -16.35 -25.38 -1.36
CA LEU A 432 -16.42 -24.10 -0.66
C LEU A 432 -16.40 -24.29 0.86
N LEU A 433 -15.84 -23.33 1.59
CA LEU A 433 -15.97 -23.18 3.04
C LEU A 433 -16.82 -21.96 3.29
N ILE A 434 -17.83 -22.06 4.12
CA ILE A 434 -18.72 -20.92 4.39
C ILE A 434 -18.61 -20.48 5.83
N GLU A 435 -18.74 -19.18 6.10
CA GLU A 435 -18.62 -18.59 7.42
C GLU A 435 -19.70 -17.52 7.67
N LYS A 436 -20.32 -17.55 8.85
CA LYS A 436 -21.19 -16.49 9.34
C LYS A 436 -21.02 -16.36 10.85
N ASN A 437 -20.77 -15.13 11.34
CA ASN A 437 -20.60 -14.86 12.78
C ASN A 437 -19.59 -15.79 13.49
N GLY A 438 -18.46 -16.09 12.84
CA GLY A 438 -17.41 -16.98 13.37
C GLY A 438 -17.72 -18.48 13.31
N LYS A 439 -18.91 -18.88 12.83
CA LYS A 439 -19.28 -20.29 12.60
C LYS A 439 -18.99 -20.68 11.17
N ARG A 440 -18.41 -21.86 10.97
CA ARG A 440 -17.97 -22.36 9.66
C ARG A 440 -18.68 -23.62 9.25
N ALA A 441 -18.86 -23.84 7.95
CA ALA A 441 -19.35 -25.09 7.38
C ALA A 441 -18.61 -25.45 6.08
N ALA A 442 -18.56 -26.74 5.75
CA ALA A 442 -17.90 -27.24 4.55
C ALA A 442 -18.95 -27.58 3.49
N VAL A 443 -18.85 -26.98 2.30
CA VAL A 443 -19.84 -27.11 1.23
C VAL A 443 -19.26 -27.88 0.05
N GLN A 444 -19.99 -28.89 -0.40
CA GLN A 444 -19.78 -29.54 -1.69
C GLN A 444 -20.78 -28.99 -2.71
N VAL A 445 -20.31 -28.60 -3.89
CA VAL A 445 -21.13 -28.01 -4.96
C VAL A 445 -21.38 -29.05 -6.06
N LYS A 446 -22.64 -29.16 -6.50
CA LYS A 446 -23.07 -30.08 -7.56
C LYS A 446 -23.92 -29.35 -8.60
N LYS A 447 -23.46 -29.31 -9.85
CA LYS A 447 -24.26 -28.81 -10.99
C LYS A 447 -25.21 -29.90 -11.48
N HIS A 448 -26.49 -29.86 -11.09
CA HIS A 448 -27.50 -30.84 -11.46
C HIS A 448 -28.92 -30.31 -11.17
N SER A 449 -29.91 -30.62 -12.01
CA SER A 449 -31.32 -30.33 -11.73
C SER A 449 -31.89 -31.28 -10.68
N LEU A 450 -32.77 -30.80 -9.80
CA LEU A 450 -33.47 -31.70 -8.87
C LEU A 450 -34.55 -32.54 -9.61
N PRO A 451 -34.75 -33.81 -9.23
CA PRO A 451 -34.09 -34.50 -8.13
C PRO A 451 -32.65 -34.92 -8.47
N ALA A 452 -31.72 -34.65 -7.57
CA ALA A 452 -30.28 -34.93 -7.77
C ALA A 452 -29.83 -36.15 -6.97
N TYR A 453 -28.87 -36.88 -7.52
CA TYR A 453 -28.37 -38.10 -6.93
C TYR A 453 -26.94 -37.99 -6.45
N LEU A 454 -26.70 -38.27 -5.16
CA LEU A 454 -25.35 -38.25 -4.57
C LEU A 454 -24.89 -39.68 -4.25
N LYS A 455 -23.72 -40.08 -4.79
CA LYS A 455 -23.17 -41.41 -4.53
C LYS A 455 -22.79 -41.54 -3.05
N LYS A 456 -23.00 -42.73 -2.47
CA LYS A 456 -22.65 -43.02 -1.07
C LYS A 456 -21.17 -42.73 -0.75
N SER A 457 -20.27 -43.05 -1.69
CA SER A 457 -18.83 -42.78 -1.56
C SER A 457 -18.50 -41.28 -1.51
N GLU A 458 -19.24 -40.44 -2.24
CA GLU A 458 -19.02 -38.99 -2.26
C GLU A 458 -19.50 -38.36 -0.95
N TRP A 459 -20.67 -38.77 -0.47
CA TRP A 459 -21.19 -38.33 0.84
C TRP A 459 -20.27 -38.74 1.99
N GLN A 460 -19.81 -39.99 2.02
CA GLN A 460 -18.88 -40.47 3.05
C GLN A 460 -17.56 -39.69 3.05
N ARG A 461 -17.06 -39.32 1.86
CA ARG A 461 -15.86 -38.51 1.72
C ARG A 461 -16.06 -37.09 2.23
N LEU A 462 -17.17 -36.44 1.86
CA LEU A 462 -17.52 -35.11 2.38
C LEU A 462 -17.61 -35.11 3.91
N CYS A 463 -18.35 -36.04 4.49
CA CYS A 463 -18.48 -36.17 5.95
C CYS A 463 -17.14 -36.49 6.63
N GLY A 464 -16.30 -37.34 6.04
CA GLY A 464 -14.98 -37.67 6.59
C GLY A 464 -14.01 -36.48 6.58
N GLU A 465 -13.96 -35.73 5.48
CA GLU A 465 -13.16 -34.51 5.36
C GLU A 465 -13.69 -33.41 6.30
N SER A 466 -15.01 -33.24 6.40
CA SER A 466 -15.63 -32.22 7.24
C SER A 466 -15.37 -32.44 8.75
N VAL A 467 -15.38 -33.71 9.21
CA VAL A 467 -14.98 -34.08 10.59
C VAL A 467 -13.54 -33.68 10.88
N SER A 468 -12.63 -33.93 9.93
CA SER A 468 -11.21 -33.56 10.09
C SER A 468 -11.03 -32.06 10.21
N TRP A 469 -11.91 -31.28 9.58
CA TRP A 469 -11.87 -29.82 9.57
C TRP A 469 -12.72 -29.19 10.69
N ARG A 470 -13.40 -30.02 11.50
CA ARG A 470 -14.36 -29.59 12.54
C ARG A 470 -15.44 -28.66 12.01
N MET A 471 -15.92 -28.94 10.80
CA MET A 471 -16.96 -28.18 10.13
C MET A 471 -18.13 -29.10 9.77
N PRO A 472 -19.39 -28.69 10.00
CA PRO A 472 -20.55 -29.41 9.52
C PRO A 472 -20.58 -29.44 7.98
N PRO A 473 -20.91 -30.59 7.36
CA PRO A 473 -20.99 -30.74 5.92
C PRO A 473 -22.35 -30.27 5.36
N VAL A 474 -22.28 -29.54 4.25
CA VAL A 474 -23.42 -29.02 3.48
C VAL A 474 -23.25 -29.42 2.02
N ILE A 475 -24.35 -29.76 1.35
CA ILE A 475 -24.38 -30.01 -0.09
C ILE A 475 -25.18 -28.89 -0.74
N ALA A 476 -24.57 -28.20 -1.70
CA ALA A 476 -25.21 -27.20 -2.54
C ALA A 476 -25.43 -27.79 -3.94
N VAL A 477 -26.69 -27.89 -4.36
CA VAL A 477 -27.08 -28.31 -5.71
C VAL A 477 -27.48 -27.08 -6.51
N VAL A 478 -26.93 -26.95 -7.71
CA VAL A 478 -27.11 -25.79 -8.58
C VAL A 478 -27.73 -26.26 -9.89
N ASP A 479 -28.86 -25.66 -10.26
CA ASP A 479 -29.43 -25.77 -11.59
C ASP A 479 -29.51 -24.38 -12.26
N ASP A 480 -30.17 -24.27 -13.40
CA ASP A 480 -30.22 -23.02 -14.17
C ASP A 480 -31.06 -21.93 -13.46
N GLN A 481 -31.99 -22.30 -12.57
CA GLN A 481 -32.93 -21.36 -11.94
C GLN A 481 -32.57 -21.00 -10.50
N ALA A 482 -31.99 -21.89 -9.71
CA ALA A 482 -31.79 -21.68 -8.28
C ALA A 482 -30.57 -22.43 -7.69
N VAL A 483 -30.31 -22.16 -6.41
CA VAL A 483 -29.36 -22.91 -5.56
C VAL A 483 -30.14 -23.58 -4.42
N TYR A 484 -29.83 -24.85 -4.17
CA TYR A 484 -30.52 -25.69 -3.19
C TYR A 484 -29.53 -26.24 -2.16
N TYR A 485 -29.82 -26.06 -0.87
CA TYR A 485 -28.91 -26.44 0.21
C TYR A 485 -29.44 -27.57 1.09
N PHE A 486 -28.58 -28.54 1.36
CA PHE A 486 -28.88 -29.71 2.17
C PHE A 486 -27.87 -29.85 3.30
N ASP A 487 -28.37 -29.97 4.53
CA ASP A 487 -27.58 -30.37 5.69
C ASP A 487 -27.27 -31.87 5.58
N ALA A 488 -26.00 -32.20 5.28
CA ALA A 488 -25.60 -33.58 5.04
C ALA A 488 -25.66 -34.45 6.30
N THR A 489 -25.76 -33.85 7.50
CA THR A 489 -25.91 -34.58 8.77
C THR A 489 -27.33 -35.11 9.00
N LYS A 490 -28.34 -34.49 8.37
CA LYS A 490 -29.76 -34.83 8.55
C LYS A 490 -30.30 -35.80 7.50
N GLN A 491 -29.50 -36.17 6.52
CA GLN A 491 -29.90 -37.07 5.43
C GLN A 491 -29.79 -38.53 5.88
N LYS A 492 -30.91 -39.15 6.24
CA LYS A 492 -30.97 -40.53 6.79
C LYS A 492 -31.42 -41.61 5.80
N ASN A 493 -32.00 -41.25 4.66
CA ASN A 493 -32.58 -42.21 3.70
C ASN A 493 -31.62 -42.51 2.54
N PHE A 494 -30.69 -43.45 2.75
CA PHE A 494 -29.80 -43.95 1.69
C PHE A 494 -30.40 -45.18 1.00
N SER A 495 -30.51 -45.15 -0.33
CA SER A 495 -30.67 -46.36 -1.12
C SER A 495 -29.34 -47.10 -1.28
N VAL A 496 -29.35 -48.35 -1.74
CA VAL A 496 -28.12 -49.16 -2.01
C VAL A 496 -27.13 -48.40 -2.92
N LYS A 497 -27.63 -47.55 -3.81
CA LYS A 497 -26.81 -46.83 -4.77
C LYS A 497 -26.34 -45.44 -4.23
N GLY A 498 -26.91 -44.85 -3.16
CA GLY A 498 -26.77 -43.40 -2.83
C GLY A 498 -28.04 -42.65 -2.34
N LEU A 499 -27.94 -41.31 -2.23
CA LEU A 499 -28.93 -40.39 -1.66
C LEU A 499 -29.69 -39.61 -2.76
N LEU A 500 -31.02 -39.56 -2.67
CA LEU A 500 -31.88 -38.80 -3.58
C LEU A 500 -32.31 -37.47 -2.94
N LEU A 501 -31.96 -36.35 -3.58
CA LEU A 501 -32.28 -34.99 -3.17
C LEU A 501 -33.51 -34.53 -3.97
N GLN A 502 -34.69 -34.39 -3.36
CA GLN A 502 -35.95 -34.20 -4.11
C GLN A 502 -36.51 -32.77 -4.12
N SER A 503 -36.32 -31.99 -3.05
CA SER A 503 -36.67 -30.56 -2.97
C SER A 503 -35.96 -29.94 -1.76
N ALA A 504 -35.38 -28.74 -1.89
CA ALA A 504 -34.73 -28.07 -0.76
C ALA A 504 -35.52 -26.85 -0.26
N ARG A 505 -35.67 -26.77 1.06
CA ARG A 505 -35.97 -25.55 1.80
C ARG A 505 -34.75 -24.63 1.71
N ALA A 506 -34.93 -23.49 1.06
CA ALA A 506 -33.88 -22.75 0.36
C ALA A 506 -32.79 -22.06 1.21
N LEU A 507 -32.86 -22.03 2.56
CA LEU A 507 -31.81 -21.33 3.35
C LEU A 507 -31.76 -21.70 4.83
N GLU A 508 -32.90 -22.09 5.41
CA GLU A 508 -33.04 -22.37 6.86
C GLU A 508 -32.05 -23.43 7.35
N ASN A 509 -31.69 -24.41 6.52
CA ASN A 509 -30.74 -25.46 6.89
C ASN A 509 -29.32 -24.92 7.08
N ILE A 510 -28.85 -23.99 6.23
CA ILE A 510 -27.53 -23.37 6.44
C ILE A 510 -27.56 -22.47 7.66
N LEU A 511 -28.61 -21.67 7.84
CA LEU A 511 -28.74 -20.83 9.02
C LEU A 511 -28.82 -21.64 10.32
N LEU A 512 -29.39 -22.85 10.28
CA LEU A 512 -29.39 -23.79 11.42
C LEU A 512 -28.01 -24.41 11.66
N VAL A 513 -27.26 -24.71 10.61
CA VAL A 513 -25.89 -25.25 10.68
C VAL A 513 -24.89 -24.18 11.16
N LEU A 514 -25.13 -22.92 10.82
CA LEU A 514 -24.35 -21.74 11.22
C LEU A 514 -24.96 -21.00 12.43
N LYS A 515 -25.99 -21.58 13.09
CA LYS A 515 -26.58 -21.06 14.33
C LYS A 515 -25.77 -21.50 15.53
#